data_AF-A0A1C3EZQ8-F1
#
_entry.id   AF-A0A1C3EZQ8-F1
#
_cell.length_a   1.000
_cell.length_b   1.000
_cell.length_c   1.000
_cell.angle_alpha   90.00
_cell.angle_beta   90.00
_cell.angle_gamma   90.00
#
_symmetry.space_group_name_H-M   'P 1'
#
loop_
_entity.id
_entity.type
_entity.pdbx_description
1 polymer ?
#
loop_
_entity_poly.entity_id
_entity_poly.type
_entity_poly.pdbx_seq_one_letter_code
_entity_poly.pdbx_strand_id
1 'polypeptide(L)'
;MNQYFPKLCPPNCGLEINFKRIKQNPLIKFFTLAEIEQIEGGEGDFTVTVKSNSRYVNQNCTACGKCVEVCPAERSNEFNYGLDKTKAIYKAHAFAFPMKYAIDDKACLGAECGKCVSACQYGAIELDMTAKSFKLNVGAIVWATGWEPYDAKKVDYYGFGRHQNVITNVIMERMAAHNGPTGGKIVRPSDGKEVESIAFVQCAGSRDENNLPYCSGVCCMASLKQATYVKAQNPDAKVSMFYIDVRAMGKYEDFYTKVQESISMIKGKVGEISEDPLTKDLIVQVENQVTGEIMKEKVDMVVLATGMVPATAGSKVPATITYDQDGFIATDSQQPGIYGTGCVKKPLDVASSVKDATAAALKAIQSTVRR
;
A
#
# COMPACT_ATOMS: atom_id res chain seq x y z
N MET A 1 -4.04 -1.01 5.85
CA MET A 1 -5.32 -1.56 5.36
C MET A 1 -6.13 -2.03 6.55
N ASN A 2 -7.43 -1.72 6.57
CA ASN A 2 -8.35 -2.09 7.64
C ASN A 2 -9.16 -3.35 7.31
N GLN A 3 -9.76 -3.41 6.11
CA GLN A 3 -10.53 -4.56 5.63
C GLN A 3 -10.39 -4.76 4.11
N TYR A 4 -10.67 -5.97 3.63
CA TYR A 4 -10.80 -6.31 2.20
C TYR A 4 -12.26 -6.21 1.72
N PHE A 5 -12.49 -5.64 0.54
CA PHE A 5 -13.75 -5.81 -0.17
C PHE A 5 -13.79 -7.18 -0.89
N PRO A 6 -14.98 -7.73 -1.19
CA PRO A 6 -16.31 -7.26 -0.79
C PRO A 6 -16.73 -7.81 0.58
N LYS A 7 -15.98 -8.76 1.15
CA LYS A 7 -16.36 -9.49 2.38
C LYS A 7 -16.19 -8.70 3.67
N LEU A 8 -15.50 -7.56 3.62
CA LEU A 8 -15.16 -6.74 4.79
C LEU A 8 -14.35 -7.49 5.87
N CYS A 9 -13.54 -8.47 5.45
CA CYS A 9 -12.68 -9.22 6.36
C CYS A 9 -11.38 -8.47 6.65
N PRO A 10 -10.80 -8.63 7.86
CA PRO A 10 -9.56 -7.96 8.20
C PRO A 10 -8.38 -8.53 7.38
N PRO A 11 -7.33 -7.73 7.08
CA PRO A 11 -6.32 -8.10 6.10
C PRO A 11 -5.39 -9.24 6.55
N ASN A 12 -5.34 -9.52 7.86
CA ASN A 12 -4.62 -10.65 8.42
C ASN A 12 -5.32 -11.99 8.11
N CYS A 13 -6.64 -11.97 7.86
CA CYS A 13 -7.42 -13.15 7.52
C CYS A 13 -6.82 -13.85 6.29
N GLY A 14 -6.25 -15.04 6.50
CA GLY A 14 -5.57 -15.83 5.46
C GLY A 14 -4.08 -15.51 5.28
N LEU A 15 -3.63 -14.28 5.53
CA LEU A 15 -2.19 -13.93 5.45
C LEU A 15 -1.38 -14.67 6.52
N GLU A 16 -1.93 -14.77 7.74
CA GLU A 16 -1.35 -15.54 8.84
C GLU A 16 -1.13 -17.02 8.50
N ILE A 17 -2.03 -17.61 7.70
CA ILE A 17 -1.91 -19.00 7.22
C ILE A 17 -0.72 -19.12 6.26
N ASN A 18 -0.55 -18.15 5.36
CA ASN A 18 0.59 -18.14 4.44
C ASN A 18 1.92 -17.96 5.18
N PHE A 19 2.00 -17.08 6.19
CA PHE A 19 3.21 -16.95 7.02
C PHE A 19 3.52 -18.24 7.78
N LYS A 20 2.51 -18.94 8.30
CA LYS A 20 2.69 -20.24 8.94
C LYS A 20 3.23 -21.28 7.95
N ARG A 21 2.65 -21.35 6.74
CA ARG A 21 3.11 -22.26 5.67
C ARG A 21 4.55 -21.97 5.26
N ILE A 22 4.92 -20.70 5.08
CA ILE A 22 6.29 -20.29 4.76
C ILE A 22 7.24 -20.72 5.89
N LYS A 23 6.90 -20.43 7.15
CA LYS A 23 7.74 -20.75 8.31
C LYS A 23 7.98 -22.25 8.49
N GLN A 24 6.98 -23.07 8.19
CA GLN A 24 7.03 -24.53 8.40
C GLN A 24 7.58 -25.30 7.20
N ASN A 25 7.76 -24.65 6.05
CA ASN A 25 8.18 -25.33 4.83
C ASN A 25 9.71 -25.29 4.68
N PRO A 26 10.43 -26.42 4.79
CA PRO A 26 11.88 -26.47 4.65
C PRO A 26 12.38 -26.15 3.23
N LEU A 27 11.49 -26.18 2.23
CA LEU A 27 11.80 -25.85 0.84
C LEU A 27 11.74 -24.34 0.55
N ILE A 28 11.25 -23.52 1.50
CA ILE A 28 11.16 -22.08 1.33
C ILE A 28 12.22 -21.41 2.21
N LYS A 29 13.17 -20.72 1.57
CA LYS A 29 14.09 -19.79 2.22
C LYS A 29 13.60 -18.37 1.96
N PHE A 30 13.55 -17.55 3.00
CA PHE A 30 13.14 -16.15 2.88
C PHE A 30 14.27 -15.23 3.36
N PHE A 31 14.46 -14.14 2.63
CA PHE A 31 15.39 -13.08 2.96
C PHE A 31 14.57 -11.80 3.09
N THR A 32 14.74 -11.06 4.18
CA THR A 32 14.02 -9.81 4.45
C THR A 32 15.03 -8.69 4.64
N LEU A 33 14.63 -7.45 4.33
CA LEU A 33 15.58 -6.35 4.14
C LEU A 33 16.65 -6.73 3.09
N ALA A 34 16.22 -7.41 2.03
CA ALA A 34 17.09 -7.84 0.96
C ALA A 34 16.57 -7.34 -0.39
N GLU A 35 17.49 -6.99 -1.27
CA GLU A 35 17.21 -6.48 -2.61
C GLU A 35 18.03 -7.25 -3.64
N ILE A 36 17.52 -7.34 -4.87
CA ILE A 36 18.23 -7.96 -5.99
C ILE A 36 19.11 -6.90 -6.63
N GLU A 37 20.42 -7.10 -6.62
CA GLU A 37 21.39 -6.19 -7.25
C GLU A 37 21.58 -6.52 -8.73
N GLN A 38 21.67 -7.82 -9.05
CA GLN A 38 22.03 -8.27 -10.38
C GLN A 38 21.40 -9.63 -10.70
N ILE A 39 20.99 -9.81 -11.95
CA ILE A 39 20.53 -11.08 -12.52
C ILE A 39 21.38 -11.39 -13.74
N GLU A 40 22.02 -12.55 -13.74
CA GLU A 40 22.86 -13.07 -14.83
C GLU A 40 22.36 -14.45 -15.26
N GLY A 41 22.64 -14.85 -16.50
CA GLY A 41 22.23 -16.15 -17.05
C GLY A 41 20.88 -16.12 -17.76
N GLY A 42 20.23 -17.27 -17.84
CA GLY A 42 19.01 -17.48 -18.63
C GLY A 42 18.06 -18.49 -18.00
N GLU A 43 16.92 -18.72 -18.67
CA GLU A 43 15.92 -19.69 -18.22
C GLU A 43 16.54 -21.05 -17.87
N GLY A 44 16.30 -21.53 -16.65
CA GLY A 44 16.85 -22.77 -16.12
C GLY A 44 18.19 -22.64 -15.39
N ASP A 45 18.95 -21.56 -15.59
CA ASP A 45 20.27 -21.34 -14.99
C ASP A 45 20.57 -19.84 -14.79
N PHE A 46 19.89 -19.22 -13.83
CA PHE A 46 20.17 -17.86 -13.40
C PHE A 46 21.11 -17.84 -12.20
N THR A 47 22.05 -16.91 -12.21
CA THR A 47 22.80 -16.47 -11.04
C THR A 47 22.29 -15.12 -10.59
N VAL A 48 21.75 -15.06 -9.37
CA VAL A 48 21.15 -13.84 -8.81
C VAL A 48 21.99 -13.35 -7.64
N THR A 49 22.48 -12.11 -7.72
CA THR A 49 23.16 -11.45 -6.61
C THR A 49 22.13 -10.73 -5.74
N VAL A 50 22.06 -11.16 -4.48
CA VAL A 50 21.15 -10.61 -3.47
C VAL A 50 21.95 -9.85 -2.43
N LYS A 51 21.58 -8.60 -2.17
CA LYS A 51 22.14 -7.81 -1.08
C LYS A 51 21.18 -7.84 0.10
N SER A 52 21.67 -8.33 1.24
CA SER A 52 20.98 -8.23 2.52
C SER A 52 21.44 -6.97 3.22
N ASN A 53 20.54 -6.01 3.36
CA ASN A 53 20.75 -4.80 4.16
C ASN A 53 20.80 -5.13 5.66
N SER A 54 21.53 -4.31 6.41
CA SER A 54 21.68 -4.46 7.84
C SER A 54 20.37 -4.21 8.56
N ARG A 55 19.89 -5.22 9.30
CA ARG A 55 18.78 -5.07 10.23
C ARG A 55 19.22 -4.41 11.54
N TYR A 56 20.52 -4.48 11.84
CA TYR A 56 21.14 -4.19 13.14
C TYR A 56 20.57 -5.02 14.29
N VAL A 57 19.82 -6.08 13.97
CA VAL A 57 19.18 -6.99 14.91
C VAL A 57 19.32 -8.42 14.40
N ASN A 58 19.90 -9.30 15.21
CA ASN A 58 20.25 -10.67 14.84
C ASN A 58 19.09 -11.68 15.07
N GLN A 59 19.42 -12.97 15.12
CA GLN A 59 18.44 -14.06 15.27
C GLN A 59 17.90 -14.23 16.70
N ASN A 60 18.59 -13.72 17.73
CA ASN A 60 18.20 -13.85 19.14
C ASN A 60 17.05 -12.91 19.54
N CYS A 61 16.61 -12.02 18.63
CA CYS A 61 15.52 -11.10 18.89
C CYS A 61 14.20 -11.85 19.16
N THR A 62 13.70 -11.72 20.38
CA THR A 62 12.40 -12.25 20.84
C THR A 62 11.21 -11.31 20.57
N ALA A 63 11.47 -10.13 20.03
CA ALA A 63 10.49 -9.08 19.80
C ALA A 63 9.72 -8.59 21.06
N CYS A 64 10.34 -8.67 22.24
CA CYS A 64 9.73 -8.26 23.51
C CYS A 64 9.40 -6.76 23.66
N GLY A 65 10.08 -5.86 22.93
CA GLY A 65 9.77 -4.43 22.90
C GLY A 65 10.54 -3.53 23.88
N LYS A 66 11.30 -4.10 24.83
CA LYS A 66 12.12 -3.32 25.80
C LYS A 66 13.07 -2.31 25.14
N CYS A 67 13.58 -2.61 23.95
CA CYS A 67 14.46 -1.72 23.21
C CYS A 67 13.75 -0.48 22.64
N VAL A 68 12.44 -0.55 22.39
CA VAL A 68 11.64 0.59 21.91
C VAL A 68 11.44 1.61 23.03
N GLU A 69 11.18 1.13 24.26
CA GLU A 69 10.91 1.98 25.43
C GLU A 69 12.08 2.91 25.76
N VAL A 70 13.31 2.44 25.55
CA VAL A 70 14.54 3.19 25.87
C VAL A 70 15.07 4.04 24.72
N CYS A 71 14.50 3.92 23.52
CA CYS A 71 15.01 4.60 22.32
C CYS A 71 14.61 6.08 22.32
N PRO A 72 15.56 7.02 22.37
CA PRO A 72 15.25 8.45 22.39
C PRO A 72 14.95 9.02 21.00
N ALA A 73 15.37 8.32 19.93
CA ALA A 73 15.24 8.79 18.57
C ALA A 73 13.86 8.45 17.98
N GLU A 74 13.30 9.40 17.25
CA GLU A 74 12.01 9.27 16.58
C GLU A 74 12.16 9.42 15.06
N ARG A 75 11.28 8.75 14.32
CA ARG A 75 11.21 8.77 12.86
C ARG A 75 9.77 8.85 12.40
N SER A 76 9.58 9.38 11.19
CA SER A 76 8.28 9.33 10.53
C SER A 76 7.87 7.88 10.27
N ASN A 77 6.60 7.55 10.47
CA ASN A 77 6.11 6.19 10.26
C ASN A 77 5.60 6.00 8.83
N GLU A 78 6.44 5.45 7.97
CA GLU A 78 6.10 5.17 6.56
C GLU A 78 4.89 4.25 6.40
N PHE A 79 4.70 3.29 7.32
CA PHE A 79 3.55 2.38 7.29
C PHE A 79 2.21 3.10 7.51
N ASN A 80 2.25 4.24 8.21
CA ASN A 80 1.11 5.11 8.46
C ASN A 80 1.16 6.37 7.58
N TYR A 81 1.93 6.38 6.49
CA TYR A 81 2.08 7.52 5.58
C TYR A 81 2.52 8.82 6.28
N GLY A 82 3.29 8.71 7.36
CA GLY A 82 3.78 9.84 8.14
C GLY A 82 2.74 10.52 9.03
N LEU A 83 1.56 9.92 9.24
CA LEU A 83 0.55 10.44 10.16
C LEU A 83 0.97 10.39 11.64
N ASP A 84 1.88 9.48 11.99
CA ASP A 84 2.45 9.37 13.33
C ASP A 84 3.97 9.13 13.26
N LYS A 85 4.59 9.13 14.44
CA LYS A 85 6.02 8.85 14.62
C LYS A 85 6.22 7.51 15.29
N THR A 86 7.32 6.85 14.96
CA THR A 86 7.81 5.64 15.65
C THR A 86 9.23 5.87 16.15
N LYS A 87 9.75 4.97 16.98
CA LYS A 87 11.16 5.03 17.39
C LYS A 87 12.09 4.56 16.28
N ALA A 88 13.37 4.93 16.35
CA ALA A 88 14.38 4.48 15.39
C ALA A 88 14.55 2.95 15.38
N ILE A 89 14.34 2.28 16.52
CA ILE A 89 14.14 0.83 16.57
C ILE A 89 12.65 0.50 16.49
N TYR A 90 12.25 -0.27 15.49
CA TYR A 90 10.84 -0.48 15.15
C TYR A 90 10.56 -1.86 14.59
N LYS A 91 9.27 -2.24 14.57
CA LYS A 91 8.76 -3.34 13.74
C LYS A 91 8.06 -2.72 12.54
N ALA A 92 8.15 -3.35 11.37
CA ALA A 92 7.48 -2.85 10.17
C ALA A 92 5.96 -2.63 10.38
N HIS A 93 5.32 -3.56 11.09
CA HIS A 93 3.94 -3.44 11.58
C HIS A 93 3.67 -4.52 12.66
N ALA A 94 2.49 -4.50 13.28
CA ALA A 94 2.11 -5.44 14.35
C ALA A 94 2.21 -6.93 13.96
N PHE A 95 1.95 -7.25 12.69
CA PHE A 95 1.97 -8.59 12.11
C PHE A 95 3.20 -8.85 11.21
N ALA A 96 4.31 -8.16 11.46
CA ALA A 96 5.50 -8.27 10.63
C ALA A 96 6.01 -9.73 10.56
N PHE A 97 6.46 -10.14 9.37
CA PHE A 97 7.12 -11.42 9.14
C PHE A 97 8.53 -11.19 8.57
N PRO A 98 9.59 -11.69 9.22
CA PRO A 98 9.61 -12.29 10.56
C PRO A 98 9.24 -11.26 11.63
N MET A 99 8.71 -11.74 12.76
CA MET A 99 8.37 -10.88 13.90
C MET A 99 9.65 -10.44 14.62
N LYS A 100 10.32 -9.44 14.07
CA LYS A 100 11.58 -8.90 14.57
C LYS A 100 11.64 -7.39 14.44
N TYR A 101 12.42 -6.78 15.31
CA TYR A 101 12.78 -5.38 15.21
C TYR A 101 13.81 -5.15 14.08
N ALA A 102 13.89 -3.92 13.63
CA ALA A 102 14.92 -3.36 12.77
C ALA A 102 15.27 -1.97 13.29
N ILE A 103 16.47 -1.48 12.98
CA ILE A 103 16.86 -0.11 13.28
C ILE A 103 16.94 0.66 11.96
N ASP A 104 16.32 1.84 11.94
CA ASP A 104 16.50 2.84 10.89
C ASP A 104 17.79 3.60 11.16
N ASP A 105 18.80 3.40 10.30
CA ASP A 105 20.11 4.02 10.44
C ASP A 105 20.09 5.54 10.27
N LYS A 106 19.17 6.06 9.46
CA LYS A 106 19.03 7.51 9.24
C LYS A 106 18.49 8.23 10.48
N ALA A 107 17.68 7.55 11.28
CA ALA A 107 17.10 8.11 12.50
C ALA A 107 17.90 7.76 13.76
N CYS A 108 18.68 6.67 13.75
CA CYS A 108 19.43 6.20 14.90
C CYS A 108 20.56 7.17 15.28
N LEU A 109 20.77 7.39 16.59
CA LEU A 109 21.89 8.18 17.11
C LEU A 109 23.22 7.40 17.17
N GLY A 110 23.28 6.21 16.57
CA GLY A 110 24.48 5.40 16.46
C GLY A 110 24.97 4.77 17.77
N ALA A 111 26.22 4.30 17.73
CA ALA A 111 26.85 3.53 18.79
C ALA A 111 27.03 4.30 20.11
N GLU A 112 27.27 5.61 20.04
CA GLU A 112 27.43 6.47 21.22
C GLU A 112 26.18 6.51 22.10
N CYS A 113 25.00 6.29 21.52
CA CYS A 113 23.76 6.20 22.27
C CYS A 113 23.66 4.86 23.03
N GLY A 114 23.83 3.73 22.35
CA GLY A 114 23.93 2.39 22.95
C GLY A 114 22.74 1.87 23.78
N LYS A 115 21.73 2.69 24.10
CA LYS A 115 20.65 2.37 25.06
C LYS A 115 19.90 1.08 24.73
N CYS A 116 19.58 0.88 23.45
CA CYS A 116 18.88 -0.31 23.00
C CYS A 116 19.72 -1.58 23.25
N VAL A 117 21.03 -1.51 23.04
CA VAL A 117 21.98 -2.61 23.27
C VAL A 117 21.97 -3.00 24.74
N SER A 118 22.11 -2.01 25.64
CA SER A 118 22.08 -2.24 27.10
C SER A 118 20.75 -2.81 27.59
N ALA A 119 19.62 -2.42 26.97
CA ALA A 119 18.30 -2.93 27.34
C ALA A 119 18.01 -4.36 26.81
N CYS A 120 18.77 -4.83 25.82
CA CYS A 120 18.53 -6.13 25.19
C CYS A 120 19.18 -7.28 25.95
N GLN A 121 18.41 -7.95 26.81
CA GLN A 121 18.87 -9.12 27.60
C GLN A 121 19.31 -10.33 26.75
N TYR A 122 18.95 -10.36 25.47
CA TYR A 122 19.25 -11.47 24.55
C TYR A 122 20.46 -11.20 23.64
N GLY A 123 21.13 -10.05 23.81
CA GLY A 123 22.27 -9.67 22.97
C GLY A 123 21.90 -9.64 21.49
N ALA A 124 20.70 -9.15 21.17
CA ALA A 124 20.16 -9.25 19.82
C ALA A 124 20.48 -8.03 18.93
N ILE A 125 21.01 -6.95 19.49
CA ILE A 125 21.22 -5.68 18.78
C ILE A 125 22.71 -5.52 18.46
N GLU A 126 23.01 -5.33 17.18
CA GLU A 126 24.36 -5.26 16.61
C GLU A 126 24.43 -3.99 15.72
N LEU A 127 24.94 -2.89 16.27
CA LEU A 127 24.95 -1.58 15.58
C LEU A 127 26.03 -1.49 14.49
N ASP A 128 27.02 -2.37 14.54
CA ASP A 128 28.11 -2.51 13.57
C ASP A 128 27.81 -3.54 12.47
N MET A 129 26.59 -4.10 12.45
CA MET A 129 26.15 -5.04 11.41
C MET A 129 26.30 -4.40 10.03
N THR A 130 27.04 -5.06 9.13
CA THR A 130 27.24 -4.61 7.75
C THR A 130 26.36 -5.38 6.76
N ALA A 131 26.00 -4.71 5.67
CA ALA A 131 25.28 -5.33 4.57
C ALA A 131 26.16 -6.41 3.91
N LYS A 132 25.51 -7.48 3.42
CA LYS A 132 26.21 -8.62 2.80
C LYS A 132 25.55 -8.96 1.48
N SER A 133 26.35 -9.14 0.44
CA SER A 133 25.88 -9.69 -0.84
C SER A 133 26.25 -11.15 -0.96
N PHE A 134 25.33 -11.97 -1.49
CA PHE A 134 25.56 -13.38 -1.77
C PHE A 134 24.84 -13.79 -3.06
N LYS A 135 25.32 -14.87 -3.67
CA LYS A 135 24.78 -15.39 -4.93
C LYS A 135 23.82 -16.55 -4.67
N LEU A 136 22.73 -16.59 -5.43
CA LEU A 136 21.78 -17.69 -5.49
C LEU A 136 21.68 -18.21 -6.92
N ASN A 137 21.76 -19.53 -7.08
CA ASN A 137 21.49 -20.19 -8.36
C ASN A 137 20.02 -20.60 -8.39
N VAL A 138 19.27 -20.11 -9.37
CA VAL A 138 17.83 -20.35 -9.49
C VAL A 138 17.45 -20.65 -10.95
N GLY A 139 16.47 -21.52 -11.17
CA GLY A 139 16.03 -21.83 -12.54
C GLY A 139 14.97 -20.86 -13.10
N ALA A 140 14.28 -20.11 -12.25
CA ALA A 140 13.27 -19.14 -12.65
C ALA A 140 13.10 -18.04 -11.59
N ILE A 141 12.61 -16.89 -12.02
CA ILE A 141 12.38 -15.70 -11.19
C ILE A 141 10.92 -15.27 -11.32
N VAL A 142 10.23 -15.11 -10.19
CA VAL A 142 8.89 -14.52 -10.14
C VAL A 142 8.97 -13.15 -9.49
N TRP A 143 8.67 -12.10 -10.24
CA TRP A 143 8.73 -10.72 -9.81
C TRP A 143 7.37 -10.26 -9.30
N ALA A 144 7.23 -10.12 -7.97
CA ALA A 144 5.97 -9.81 -7.30
C ALA A 144 6.09 -8.57 -6.38
N THR A 145 6.84 -7.53 -6.80
CA THR A 145 7.14 -6.35 -5.97
C THR A 145 5.95 -5.40 -5.75
N GLY A 146 4.79 -5.71 -6.33
CA GLY A 146 3.54 -4.99 -6.09
C GLY A 146 3.49 -3.59 -6.72
N TRP A 147 3.02 -2.63 -5.95
CA TRP A 147 2.62 -1.29 -6.41
C TRP A 147 2.80 -0.26 -5.30
N GLU A 148 2.76 1.00 -5.69
CA GLU A 148 2.78 2.18 -4.82
C GLU A 148 1.58 3.09 -5.15
N PRO A 149 0.99 3.77 -4.15
CA PRO A 149 -0.08 4.72 -4.39
C PRO A 149 0.42 5.89 -5.25
N TYR A 150 -0.42 6.31 -6.19
CA TYR A 150 -0.14 7.51 -6.98
C TYR A 150 0.02 8.73 -6.07
N ASP A 151 1.03 9.55 -6.35
CA ASP A 151 1.30 10.76 -5.57
C ASP A 151 0.22 11.81 -5.82
N ALA A 152 -0.68 11.96 -4.85
CA ALA A 152 -1.78 12.93 -4.89
C ALA A 152 -1.30 14.39 -5.02
N LYS A 153 -0.04 14.71 -4.69
CA LYS A 153 0.51 16.07 -4.88
C LYS A 153 0.61 16.47 -6.35
N LYS A 154 0.64 15.50 -7.27
CA LYS A 154 0.64 15.74 -8.72
C LYS A 154 -0.73 16.19 -9.25
N VAL A 155 -1.79 16.00 -8.45
CA VAL A 155 -3.16 16.46 -8.74
C VAL A 155 -3.43 17.70 -7.88
N ASP A 156 -2.67 18.75 -8.14
CA ASP A 156 -2.56 19.95 -7.29
C ASP A 156 -3.90 20.69 -7.07
N TYR A 157 -4.79 20.66 -8.06
CA TYR A 157 -6.14 21.24 -8.03
C TYR A 157 -7.10 20.53 -7.05
N TYR A 158 -6.72 19.38 -6.50
CA TYR A 158 -7.41 18.76 -5.37
C TYR A 158 -6.84 19.13 -4.00
N GLY A 159 -5.73 19.87 -3.96
CA GLY A 159 -5.22 20.48 -2.73
C GLY A 159 -4.66 19.50 -1.70
N PHE A 160 -4.31 18.27 -2.08
CA PHE A 160 -3.64 17.34 -1.16
C PHE A 160 -2.31 17.93 -0.65
N GLY A 161 -2.14 17.93 0.68
CA GLY A 161 -1.00 18.54 1.36
C GLY A 161 -1.10 20.06 1.54
N ARG A 162 -2.01 20.76 0.84
CA ARG A 162 -2.39 22.15 1.11
C ARG A 162 -3.56 22.24 2.08
N HIS A 163 -4.57 21.41 1.87
CA HIS A 163 -5.78 21.31 2.69
C HIS A 163 -5.66 20.10 3.61
N GLN A 164 -5.73 20.33 4.92
CA GLN A 164 -5.45 19.30 5.91
C GLN A 164 -6.51 18.18 5.89
N ASN A 165 -7.76 18.51 5.57
CA ASN A 165 -8.86 17.55 5.51
C ASN A 165 -8.98 16.81 4.16
N VAL A 166 -8.01 16.99 3.24
CA VAL A 166 -7.91 16.18 2.02
C VAL A 166 -6.93 15.04 2.27
N ILE A 167 -7.43 13.80 2.28
CA ILE A 167 -6.63 12.59 2.47
C ILE A 167 -6.71 11.67 1.26
N THR A 168 -5.84 10.68 1.16
CA THR A 168 -5.95 9.62 0.14
C THR A 168 -6.67 8.41 0.69
N ASN A 169 -7.19 7.56 -0.21
CA ASN A 169 -7.78 6.28 0.12
C ASN A 169 -6.84 5.40 0.98
N VAL A 170 -5.53 5.38 0.72
CA VAL A 170 -4.58 4.59 1.52
C VAL A 170 -4.32 5.17 2.92
N ILE A 171 -4.39 6.50 3.06
CA ILE A 171 -4.33 7.18 4.36
C ILE A 171 -5.57 6.83 5.19
N MET A 172 -6.76 6.86 4.58
CA MET A 172 -7.99 6.46 5.24
C MET A 172 -7.95 5.00 5.72
N GLU A 173 -7.33 4.10 4.96
CA GLU A 173 -7.08 2.71 5.38
C GLU A 173 -6.17 2.57 6.60
N ARG A 174 -5.32 3.57 6.88
CA ARG A 174 -4.52 3.61 8.10
C ARG A 174 -5.32 4.21 9.24
N MET A 175 -6.07 5.29 9.03
CA MET A 175 -6.95 5.87 10.05
C MET A 175 -8.02 4.87 10.53
N ALA A 176 -8.68 4.17 9.61
CA ALA A 176 -9.73 3.22 9.94
C ALA A 176 -9.22 1.93 10.62
N ALA A 177 -7.91 1.66 10.59
CA ALA A 177 -7.36 0.46 11.21
C ALA A 177 -7.17 0.65 12.73
N HIS A 178 -7.55 -0.36 13.52
CA HIS A 178 -7.36 -0.33 14.98
C HIS A 178 -5.90 -0.17 15.42
N ASN A 179 -4.95 -0.70 14.63
CA ASN A 179 -3.52 -0.53 14.84
C ASN A 179 -2.94 0.68 14.08
N GLY A 180 -3.80 1.58 13.64
CA GLY A 180 -3.48 2.82 12.94
C GLY A 180 -3.28 4.00 13.89
N PRO A 181 -2.90 5.16 13.33
CA PRO A 181 -2.52 6.34 14.11
C PRO A 181 -3.70 6.93 14.91
N THR A 182 -4.94 6.70 14.48
CA THR A 182 -6.16 7.20 15.13
C THR A 182 -6.94 6.09 15.86
N GLY A 183 -6.34 4.90 16.03
CA GLY A 183 -6.97 3.79 16.76
C GLY A 183 -8.25 3.24 16.12
N GLY A 184 -8.45 3.46 14.82
CA GLY A 184 -9.66 3.06 14.08
C GLY A 184 -10.72 4.16 13.96
N LYS A 185 -10.50 5.34 14.55
CA LYS A 185 -11.43 6.47 14.44
C LYS A 185 -11.17 7.26 13.15
N ILE A 186 -12.22 7.57 12.41
CA ILE A 186 -12.16 8.44 11.24
C ILE A 186 -12.51 9.86 11.71
N VAL A 187 -11.49 10.70 11.81
CA VAL A 187 -11.60 12.08 12.32
C VAL A 187 -10.98 13.06 11.34
N ARG A 188 -11.42 14.32 11.37
CA ARG A 188 -10.82 15.40 10.58
C ARG A 188 -9.35 15.59 10.99
N PRO A 189 -8.39 15.54 10.06
CA PRO A 189 -6.98 15.76 10.39
C PRO A 189 -6.69 17.15 10.97
N SER A 190 -7.49 18.17 10.63
CA SER A 190 -7.26 19.56 11.08
C SER A 190 -7.55 19.83 12.55
N ASP A 191 -8.61 19.22 13.09
CA ASP A 191 -9.10 19.52 14.45
C ASP A 191 -9.50 18.28 15.27
N GLY A 192 -9.39 17.08 14.70
CA GLY A 192 -9.69 15.82 15.37
C GLY A 192 -11.19 15.57 15.61
N LYS A 193 -12.08 16.41 15.06
CA LYS A 193 -13.52 16.22 15.21
C LYS A 193 -14.03 15.05 14.37
N GLU A 194 -15.20 14.55 14.75
CA GLU A 194 -15.92 13.53 14.00
C GLU A 194 -16.33 14.06 12.62
N VAL A 195 -16.43 13.15 11.65
CA VAL A 195 -16.77 13.47 10.26
C VAL A 195 -18.28 13.30 10.07
N GLU A 196 -19.00 14.41 9.87
CA GLU A 196 -20.44 14.41 9.61
C GLU A 196 -20.75 14.37 8.11
N SER A 197 -19.80 14.82 7.27
CA SER A 197 -19.93 14.87 5.82
C SER A 197 -18.60 14.55 5.13
N ILE A 198 -18.62 13.63 4.17
CA ILE A 198 -17.42 13.15 3.48
C ILE A 198 -17.67 12.95 1.99
N ALA A 199 -16.68 13.35 1.19
CA ALA A 199 -16.66 13.17 -0.26
C ALA A 199 -15.57 12.18 -0.70
N PHE A 200 -15.95 11.17 -1.48
CA PHE A 200 -15.03 10.28 -2.18
C PHE A 200 -14.86 10.71 -3.63
N VAL A 201 -13.67 11.19 -3.99
CA VAL A 201 -13.36 11.65 -5.35
C VAL A 201 -12.72 10.50 -6.13
N GLN A 202 -13.49 9.92 -7.05
CA GLN A 202 -12.99 8.83 -7.88
C GLN A 202 -12.00 9.31 -8.93
N CYS A 203 -11.17 8.37 -9.40
CA CYS A 203 -10.23 8.62 -10.49
C CYS A 203 -9.28 9.81 -10.20
N ALA A 204 -8.90 10.01 -8.93
CA ALA A 204 -7.99 11.07 -8.56
C ALA A 204 -6.58 10.78 -9.10
N GLY A 205 -6.23 11.39 -10.24
CA GLY A 205 -5.01 11.13 -11.00
C GLY A 205 -5.05 9.86 -11.86
N SER A 206 -6.20 9.20 -12.02
CA SER A 206 -6.38 8.03 -12.90
C SER A 206 -7.40 8.32 -13.99
N ARG A 207 -7.28 7.63 -15.14
CA ARG A 207 -8.05 7.94 -16.34
C ARG A 207 -7.95 9.43 -16.67
N ASP A 208 -6.72 9.91 -16.63
CA ASP A 208 -6.37 11.31 -16.75
C ASP A 208 -5.11 11.42 -17.60
N GLU A 209 -5.23 12.04 -18.76
CA GLU A 209 -4.14 12.12 -19.75
C GLU A 209 -2.93 12.90 -19.24
N ASN A 210 -3.12 13.82 -18.30
CA ASN A 210 -2.03 14.58 -17.67
C ASN A 210 -1.38 13.80 -16.52
N ASN A 211 -1.98 12.69 -16.08
CA ASN A 211 -1.54 11.88 -14.95
C ASN A 211 -1.45 10.39 -15.35
N LEU A 212 -2.22 9.49 -14.72
CA LEU A 212 -2.27 8.09 -15.15
C LEU A 212 -3.37 7.91 -16.21
N PRO A 213 -3.03 7.54 -17.47
CA PRO A 213 -4.02 7.41 -18.55
C PRO A 213 -4.90 6.16 -18.40
N TYR A 214 -4.58 5.28 -17.45
CA TYR A 214 -5.27 4.01 -17.22
C TYR A 214 -6.16 4.02 -15.97
N CYS A 215 -7.03 3.01 -15.89
CA CYS A 215 -7.83 2.75 -14.69
C CYS A 215 -7.08 1.85 -13.72
N SER A 216 -7.06 2.21 -12.43
CA SER A 216 -6.42 1.41 -11.39
C SER A 216 -7.27 0.25 -10.86
N GLY A 217 -8.44 -0.02 -11.43
CA GLY A 217 -9.23 -1.25 -11.23
C GLY A 217 -9.93 -1.41 -9.87
N VAL A 218 -9.38 -0.87 -8.79
CA VAL A 218 -9.83 -1.14 -7.41
C VAL A 218 -10.45 0.07 -6.70
N CYS A 219 -10.24 1.29 -7.20
CA CYS A 219 -10.57 2.53 -6.50
C CYS A 219 -12.08 2.67 -6.18
N CYS A 220 -12.96 2.28 -7.10
CA CYS A 220 -14.41 2.31 -6.89
C CYS A 220 -14.82 1.41 -5.72
N MET A 221 -14.35 0.15 -5.74
CA MET A 221 -14.67 -0.82 -4.69
C MET A 221 -14.04 -0.45 -3.34
N ALA A 222 -12.83 0.12 -3.36
CA ALA A 222 -12.18 0.62 -2.15
C ALA A 222 -12.97 1.78 -1.53
N SER A 223 -13.49 2.69 -2.34
CA SER A 223 -14.28 3.84 -1.86
C SER A 223 -15.63 3.41 -1.31
N LEU A 224 -16.34 2.48 -1.98
CA LEU A 224 -17.57 1.89 -1.47
C LEU A 224 -17.35 1.20 -0.12
N LYS A 225 -16.25 0.45 0.01
CA LYS A 225 -15.83 -0.15 1.28
C LYS A 225 -15.55 0.92 2.35
N GLN A 226 -14.87 1.99 1.99
CA GLN A 226 -14.55 3.06 2.94
C GLN A 226 -15.79 3.84 3.39
N ALA A 227 -16.77 4.00 2.50
CA ALA A 227 -18.08 4.55 2.86
C ALA A 227 -18.77 3.72 3.94
N THR A 228 -18.67 2.39 3.92
CA THR A 228 -19.24 1.56 4.99
C THR A 228 -18.54 1.78 6.33
N TYR A 229 -17.25 2.12 6.36
CA TYR A 229 -16.56 2.47 7.60
C TYR A 229 -17.14 3.73 8.23
N VAL A 230 -17.41 4.75 7.41
CA VAL A 230 -18.00 6.01 7.87
C VAL A 230 -19.41 5.77 8.39
N LYS A 231 -20.25 5.08 7.62
CA LYS A 231 -21.62 4.74 8.03
C LYS A 231 -21.69 3.84 9.27
N ALA A 232 -20.68 3.01 9.51
CA ALA A 232 -20.61 2.18 10.72
C ALA A 232 -20.25 3.00 11.98
N GLN A 233 -19.48 4.08 11.84
CA GLN A 233 -19.14 4.98 12.96
C GLN A 233 -20.25 6.02 13.19
N ASN A 234 -20.78 6.59 12.10
CA ASN A 234 -21.85 7.57 12.10
C ASN A 234 -22.88 7.23 11.00
N PRO A 235 -24.01 6.57 11.35
CA PRO A 235 -25.07 6.22 10.38
C PRO A 235 -25.68 7.43 9.67
N ASP A 236 -25.72 8.58 10.33
CA ASP A 236 -26.32 9.83 9.84
C ASP A 236 -25.35 10.65 8.97
N ALA A 237 -24.07 10.26 8.89
CA ALA A 237 -23.08 10.97 8.10
C ALA A 237 -23.50 11.07 6.62
N LYS A 238 -23.35 12.26 6.03
CA LYS A 238 -23.56 12.49 4.60
C LYS A 238 -22.35 11.99 3.84
N VAL A 239 -22.53 10.92 3.07
CA VAL A 239 -21.46 10.31 2.29
C VAL A 239 -21.76 10.48 0.82
N SER A 240 -20.88 11.17 0.10
CA SER A 240 -21.01 11.43 -1.33
C SER A 240 -19.86 10.80 -2.10
N MET A 241 -20.14 10.17 -3.24
CA MET A 241 -19.14 9.59 -4.14
C MET A 241 -19.28 10.21 -5.52
N PHE A 242 -18.23 10.92 -5.94
CA PHE A 242 -18.14 11.59 -7.25
C PHE A 242 -17.42 10.70 -8.24
N TYR A 243 -18.08 10.30 -9.33
CA TYR A 243 -17.56 9.28 -10.23
C TYR A 243 -17.85 9.56 -11.72
N ILE A 244 -17.00 9.02 -12.60
CA ILE A 244 -17.27 8.95 -14.05
C ILE A 244 -18.11 7.71 -14.35
N ASP A 245 -17.54 6.54 -13.99
CA ASP A 245 -18.18 5.23 -14.06
C ASP A 245 -17.89 4.48 -12.76
N VAL A 246 -18.86 3.71 -12.26
CA VAL A 246 -18.63 2.74 -11.19
C VAL A 246 -18.17 1.43 -11.81
N ARG A 247 -16.98 0.95 -11.46
CA ARG A 247 -16.42 -0.30 -11.98
C ARG A 247 -16.52 -1.43 -10.95
N ALA A 248 -17.73 -1.94 -10.73
CA ALA A 248 -18.01 -3.09 -9.87
C ALA A 248 -18.13 -4.38 -10.70
N MET A 249 -17.00 -4.93 -11.15
CA MET A 249 -17.02 -6.04 -12.12
C MET A 249 -17.48 -7.38 -11.51
N GLY A 250 -18.39 -8.07 -12.20
CA GLY A 250 -18.83 -9.43 -11.85
C GLY A 250 -19.52 -9.49 -10.49
N LYS A 251 -19.02 -10.34 -9.59
CA LYS A 251 -19.62 -10.53 -8.25
C LYS A 251 -19.48 -9.33 -7.31
N TYR A 252 -18.81 -8.26 -7.74
CA TYR A 252 -18.74 -7.02 -6.99
C TYR A 252 -20.00 -6.17 -7.11
N GLU A 253 -20.86 -6.45 -8.09
CA GLU A 253 -22.15 -5.76 -8.26
C GLU A 253 -23.01 -5.85 -7.00
N ASP A 254 -23.12 -7.03 -6.38
CA ASP A 254 -23.91 -7.21 -5.15
C ASP A 254 -23.46 -6.27 -4.02
N PHE A 255 -22.14 -6.06 -3.89
CA PHE A 255 -21.59 -5.16 -2.89
C PHE A 255 -21.85 -3.70 -3.26
N TYR A 256 -21.73 -3.34 -4.54
CA TYR A 256 -22.05 -2.01 -5.04
C TYR A 256 -23.53 -1.67 -4.79
N THR A 257 -24.45 -2.52 -5.21
CA THR A 257 -25.90 -2.35 -5.03
C THR A 257 -26.29 -2.15 -3.57
N LYS A 258 -25.69 -2.94 -2.68
CA LYS A 258 -25.92 -2.79 -1.24
C LYS A 258 -25.45 -1.43 -0.69
N VAL A 259 -24.29 -0.95 -1.13
CA VAL A 259 -23.69 0.28 -0.56
C VAL A 259 -24.27 1.53 -1.19
N GLN A 260 -24.58 1.53 -2.49
CA GLN A 260 -25.08 2.71 -3.21
C GLN A 260 -26.39 3.24 -2.64
N GLU A 261 -27.23 2.40 -2.03
CA GLU A 261 -28.48 2.81 -1.37
C GLU A 261 -28.25 3.70 -0.14
N SER A 262 -27.05 3.63 0.45
CA SER A 262 -26.71 4.34 1.70
C SER A 262 -25.91 5.62 1.49
N ILE A 263 -25.52 5.93 0.24
CA ILE A 263 -24.64 7.06 -0.09
C ILE A 263 -25.16 7.83 -1.30
N SER A 264 -24.79 9.11 -1.40
CA SER A 264 -25.11 9.93 -2.57
C SER A 264 -24.13 9.64 -3.71
N MET A 265 -24.65 9.12 -4.82
CA MET A 265 -23.90 8.81 -6.03
C MET A 265 -24.02 9.97 -7.01
N ILE A 266 -22.93 10.71 -7.24
CA ILE A 266 -22.92 11.89 -8.11
C ILE A 266 -22.05 11.60 -9.34
N LYS A 267 -22.69 11.55 -10.51
CA LYS A 267 -21.99 11.32 -11.78
C LYS A 267 -21.36 12.62 -12.26
N GLY A 268 -20.04 12.73 -12.11
CA GLY A 268 -19.23 13.88 -12.50
C GLY A 268 -17.78 13.71 -12.05
N LYS A 269 -16.85 14.21 -12.87
CA LYS A 269 -15.43 14.33 -12.48
C LYS A 269 -15.26 15.66 -11.75
N VAL A 270 -14.79 15.61 -10.50
CA VAL A 270 -14.53 16.83 -9.71
C VAL A 270 -13.53 17.71 -10.46
N GLY A 271 -13.82 19.01 -10.55
CA GLY A 271 -12.94 19.98 -11.19
C GLY A 271 -11.91 20.54 -10.23
N GLU A 272 -12.34 20.95 -9.05
CA GLU A 272 -11.50 21.61 -8.05
C GLU A 272 -12.02 21.33 -6.63
N ILE A 273 -11.10 21.35 -5.67
CA ILE A 273 -11.42 21.38 -4.23
C ILE A 273 -10.80 22.65 -3.63
N SER A 274 -11.63 23.44 -2.96
CA SER A 274 -11.20 24.61 -2.17
C SER A 274 -11.51 24.41 -0.68
N GLU A 275 -10.89 25.20 0.18
CA GLU A 275 -11.06 25.13 1.65
C GLU A 275 -11.61 26.47 2.18
N ASP A 276 -12.59 26.39 3.07
CA ASP A 276 -13.01 27.52 3.90
C ASP A 276 -11.91 27.84 4.92
N PRO A 277 -11.28 29.04 4.87
CA PRO A 277 -10.14 29.35 5.71
C PRO A 277 -10.46 29.38 7.21
N LEU A 278 -11.73 29.62 7.59
CA LEU A 278 -12.18 29.72 8.97
C LEU A 278 -12.55 28.35 9.54
N THR A 279 -13.37 27.59 8.81
CA THR A 279 -13.89 26.31 9.33
C THR A 279 -13.03 25.12 8.96
N LYS A 280 -12.16 25.25 7.94
CA LYS A 280 -11.40 24.15 7.32
C LYS A 280 -12.26 23.12 6.61
N ASP A 281 -13.53 23.43 6.37
CA ASP A 281 -14.39 22.59 5.56
C ASP A 281 -13.99 22.71 4.09
N LEU A 282 -14.29 21.69 3.30
CA LEU A 282 -13.92 21.61 1.90
C LEU A 282 -15.13 21.85 1.02
N ILE A 283 -14.92 22.53 -0.10
CA ILE A 283 -15.94 22.79 -1.11
C ILE A 283 -15.52 22.04 -2.37
N VAL A 284 -16.27 20.99 -2.69
CA VAL A 284 -16.06 20.13 -3.86
C VAL A 284 -16.88 20.69 -5.02
N GLN A 285 -16.22 21.16 -6.08
CA GLN A 285 -16.87 21.65 -7.28
C GLN A 285 -16.89 20.58 -8.36
N VAL A 286 -18.08 20.27 -8.88
CA VAL A 286 -18.27 19.25 -9.91
C VAL A 286 -19.39 19.63 -10.87
N GLU A 287 -19.24 19.27 -12.14
CA GLU A 287 -20.36 19.27 -13.10
C GLU A 287 -21.14 17.96 -12.95
N ASN A 288 -22.41 18.06 -12.54
CA ASN A 288 -23.30 16.91 -12.49
C ASN A 288 -23.76 16.58 -13.91
N GLN A 289 -23.26 15.46 -14.45
CA GLN A 289 -23.54 15.05 -15.83
C GLN A 289 -25.00 14.62 -16.06
N VAL A 290 -25.77 14.38 -15.01
CA VAL A 290 -27.19 14.05 -15.12
C VAL A 290 -28.03 15.30 -15.31
N THR A 291 -27.72 16.39 -14.58
CA THR A 291 -28.47 17.65 -14.64
C THR A 291 -27.87 18.68 -15.59
N GLY A 292 -26.57 18.57 -15.90
CA GLY A 292 -25.81 19.57 -16.65
C GLY A 292 -25.40 20.80 -15.83
N GLU A 293 -25.61 20.77 -14.52
CA GLU A 293 -25.34 21.92 -13.63
C GLU A 293 -24.02 21.76 -12.89
N ILE A 294 -23.32 22.88 -12.69
CA ILE A 294 -22.17 22.94 -11.79
C ILE A 294 -22.69 23.05 -10.36
N MET A 295 -22.35 22.08 -9.52
CA MET A 295 -22.67 22.06 -8.11
C MET A 295 -21.43 22.27 -7.25
N LYS A 296 -21.65 22.83 -6.06
CA LYS A 296 -20.65 22.97 -5.00
C LYS A 296 -21.16 22.27 -3.75
N GLU A 297 -20.48 21.21 -3.33
CA GLU A 297 -20.84 20.47 -2.13
C GLU A 297 -19.85 20.76 -1.02
N LYS A 298 -20.35 21.26 0.12
CA LYS A 298 -19.55 21.52 1.31
C LYS A 298 -19.47 20.26 2.16
N VAL A 299 -18.27 19.82 2.50
CA VAL A 299 -18.00 18.60 3.29
C VAL A 299 -16.89 18.81 4.32
N ASP A 300 -16.86 18.01 5.39
CA ASP A 300 -15.82 18.07 6.42
C ASP A 300 -14.49 17.50 5.93
N MET A 301 -14.56 16.46 5.09
CA MET A 301 -13.38 15.71 4.67
C MET A 301 -13.53 15.19 3.23
N VAL A 302 -12.42 15.15 2.50
CA VAL A 302 -12.35 14.56 1.16
C VAL A 302 -11.36 13.41 1.16
N VAL A 303 -11.75 12.31 0.51
CA VAL A 303 -10.89 11.15 0.24
C VAL A 303 -10.64 11.07 -1.26
N LEU A 304 -9.39 11.28 -1.65
CA LEU A 304 -8.93 11.09 -3.02
C LEU A 304 -8.69 9.60 -3.27
N ALA A 305 -9.45 9.01 -4.18
CA ALA A 305 -9.26 7.62 -4.59
C ALA A 305 -8.12 7.52 -5.61
N THR A 306 -6.89 7.69 -5.12
CA THR A 306 -5.66 7.66 -5.92
C THR A 306 -5.40 6.29 -6.53
N GLY A 307 -4.80 6.30 -7.71
CA GLY A 307 -4.48 5.11 -8.47
C GLY A 307 -3.30 4.28 -7.95
N MET A 308 -3.01 3.19 -8.66
CA MET A 308 -1.90 2.28 -8.42
C MET A 308 -0.81 2.47 -9.47
N VAL A 309 0.43 2.69 -9.04
CA VAL A 309 1.62 2.75 -9.89
C VAL A 309 2.44 1.48 -9.64
N PRO A 310 2.96 0.78 -10.65
CA PRO A 310 3.76 -0.42 -10.41
C PRO A 310 5.06 -0.03 -9.69
N ALA A 311 5.53 -0.88 -8.76
CA ALA A 311 6.81 -0.65 -8.07
C ALA A 311 8.00 -0.54 -9.06
N THR A 312 7.86 -1.12 -10.25
CA THR A 312 8.82 -1.02 -11.35
C THR A 312 8.85 0.33 -12.06
N ALA A 313 7.99 1.29 -11.69
CA ALA A 313 8.12 2.67 -12.12
C ALA A 313 9.34 3.34 -11.46
N GLY A 314 9.59 3.06 -10.17
CA GLY A 314 10.73 3.59 -9.41
C GLY A 314 11.97 2.69 -9.45
N SER A 315 11.79 1.36 -9.45
CA SER A 315 12.90 0.39 -9.45
C SER A 315 12.69 -0.71 -10.48
N LYS A 316 13.35 -0.59 -11.62
CA LYS A 316 13.28 -1.59 -12.70
C LYS A 316 13.86 -2.93 -12.25
N VAL A 317 13.37 -4.02 -12.85
CA VAL A 317 14.02 -5.34 -12.75
C VAL A 317 15.45 -5.21 -13.32
N PRO A 318 16.49 -5.67 -12.61
CA PRO A 318 17.88 -5.61 -13.08
C PRO A 318 18.16 -6.70 -14.13
N ALA A 319 17.34 -6.73 -15.19
CA ALA A 319 17.38 -7.64 -16.31
C ALA A 319 16.62 -7.02 -17.51
N THR A 320 16.84 -7.56 -18.72
CA THR A 320 16.20 -7.07 -19.95
C THR A 320 14.74 -7.53 -20.02
N ILE A 321 13.84 -6.74 -19.42
CA ILE A 321 12.41 -7.00 -19.38
C ILE A 321 11.67 -5.96 -20.23
N THR A 322 10.63 -6.42 -20.94
CA THR A 322 9.71 -5.53 -21.66
C THR A 322 8.68 -4.95 -20.69
N TYR A 323 8.51 -3.63 -20.72
CA TYR A 323 7.45 -2.93 -20.01
C TYR A 323 6.45 -2.37 -21.01
N ASP A 324 5.21 -2.19 -20.59
CA ASP A 324 4.27 -1.36 -21.35
C ASP A 324 4.56 0.13 -21.16
N GLN A 325 3.83 0.96 -21.90
CA GLN A 325 3.94 2.43 -21.86
C GLN A 325 3.66 3.02 -20.46
N ASP A 326 2.99 2.27 -19.60
CA ASP A 326 2.56 2.68 -18.25
C ASP A 326 3.53 2.18 -17.16
N GLY A 327 4.58 1.45 -17.55
CA GLY A 327 5.65 0.98 -16.67
C GLY A 327 5.40 -0.37 -15.99
N PHE A 328 4.32 -1.08 -16.36
CA PHE A 328 4.05 -2.43 -15.91
C PHE A 328 4.85 -3.46 -16.70
N ILE A 329 5.17 -4.59 -16.09
CA ILE A 329 5.83 -5.71 -16.77
C ILE A 329 4.88 -6.30 -17.81
N ALA A 330 5.29 -6.33 -19.08
CA ALA A 330 4.51 -6.89 -20.17
C ALA A 330 4.29 -8.40 -19.98
N THR A 331 3.10 -8.89 -20.37
CA THR A 331 2.74 -10.32 -20.21
C THR A 331 3.61 -11.24 -21.07
N ASP A 332 4.05 -10.75 -22.23
CA ASP A 332 4.91 -11.45 -23.19
C ASP A 332 6.34 -10.89 -23.14
N SER A 333 6.86 -10.65 -21.93
CA SER A 333 8.24 -10.23 -21.74
C SER A 333 9.20 -11.12 -22.55
N GLN A 334 10.10 -10.50 -23.29
CA GLN A 334 11.06 -11.18 -24.19
C GLN A 334 12.12 -12.03 -23.47
N GLN A 335 12.06 -12.12 -22.14
CA GLN A 335 12.99 -12.90 -21.32
C GLN A 335 12.29 -14.10 -20.67
N PRO A 336 12.34 -15.30 -21.29
CA PRO A 336 11.91 -16.54 -20.66
C PRO A 336 12.58 -16.75 -19.29
N GLY A 337 11.87 -17.38 -18.36
CA GLY A 337 12.36 -17.63 -17.00
C GLY A 337 12.19 -16.48 -16.00
N ILE A 338 11.82 -15.25 -16.44
CA ILE A 338 11.48 -14.13 -15.54
C ILE A 338 10.02 -13.72 -15.74
N TYR A 339 9.21 -13.86 -14.68
CA TYR A 339 7.76 -13.67 -14.75
C TYR A 339 7.27 -12.60 -13.78
N GLY A 340 6.71 -11.50 -14.29
CA GLY A 340 5.95 -10.57 -13.45
C GLY A 340 4.68 -11.22 -12.92
N THR A 341 4.22 -10.82 -11.73
CA THR A 341 2.91 -11.23 -11.22
C THR A 341 2.24 -10.22 -10.28
N GLY A 342 0.91 -10.19 -10.30
CA GLY A 342 0.12 -9.28 -9.48
C GLY A 342 0.24 -7.84 -9.98
N CYS A 343 0.37 -6.90 -9.05
CA CYS A 343 0.22 -5.48 -9.37
C CYS A 343 1.38 -4.87 -10.17
N VAL A 344 2.50 -5.57 -10.33
CA VAL A 344 3.58 -5.14 -11.26
C VAL A 344 3.23 -5.35 -12.72
N LYS A 345 2.22 -6.17 -13.03
CA LYS A 345 1.76 -6.41 -14.42
C LYS A 345 0.58 -5.54 -14.84
N LYS A 346 -0.24 -5.14 -13.88
CA LYS A 346 -1.43 -4.29 -14.05
C LYS A 346 -2.10 -4.07 -12.70
N PRO A 347 -2.93 -3.04 -12.54
CA PRO A 347 -3.72 -2.85 -11.33
C PRO A 347 -4.68 -4.02 -11.09
N LEU A 348 -4.62 -4.64 -9.91
CA LEU A 348 -5.42 -5.82 -9.57
C LEU A 348 -5.91 -5.77 -8.12
N ASP A 349 -7.06 -6.39 -7.88
CA ASP A 349 -7.48 -6.73 -6.52
C ASP A 349 -6.72 -7.95 -5.99
N VAL A 350 -6.97 -8.28 -4.71
CA VAL A 350 -6.28 -9.39 -4.02
C VAL A 350 -6.61 -10.74 -4.67
N ALA A 351 -7.87 -11.01 -4.99
CA ALA A 351 -8.28 -12.31 -5.53
C ALA A 351 -7.68 -12.57 -6.91
N SER A 352 -7.63 -11.55 -7.76
CA SER A 352 -7.03 -11.58 -9.09
C SER A 352 -5.51 -11.68 -9.00
N SER A 353 -4.88 -11.01 -8.03
CA SER A 353 -3.44 -11.13 -7.77
C SER A 353 -3.07 -12.56 -7.35
N VAL A 354 -3.87 -13.21 -6.50
CA VAL A 354 -3.64 -14.61 -6.10
C VAL A 354 -3.76 -15.56 -7.30
N LYS A 355 -4.74 -15.35 -8.18
CA LYS A 355 -4.88 -16.17 -9.40
C LYS A 355 -3.70 -15.99 -10.35
N ASP A 356 -3.26 -14.74 -10.57
CA ASP A 356 -2.11 -14.44 -11.42
C ASP A 356 -0.81 -15.02 -10.83
N ALA A 357 -0.65 -14.99 -9.50
CA ALA A 357 0.49 -15.61 -8.82
C ALA A 357 0.55 -17.13 -9.00
N THR A 358 -0.60 -17.81 -8.95
CA THR A 358 -0.69 -19.25 -9.26
C THR A 358 -0.26 -19.53 -10.70
N ALA A 359 -0.69 -18.71 -11.66
CA ALA A 359 -0.27 -18.86 -13.06
C ALA A 359 1.24 -18.62 -13.24
N ALA A 360 1.81 -17.62 -12.57
CA ALA A 360 3.24 -17.33 -12.60
C ALA A 360 4.07 -18.47 -11.98
N ALA A 361 3.60 -19.07 -10.89
CA ALA A 361 4.25 -20.23 -10.28
C ALA A 361 4.28 -21.44 -11.23
N LEU A 362 3.19 -21.71 -11.95
CA LEU A 362 3.15 -22.78 -12.96
C LEU A 362 4.14 -22.54 -14.11
N LYS A 363 4.24 -21.30 -14.60
CA LYS A 363 5.25 -20.94 -15.62
C LYS A 363 6.67 -21.13 -15.09
N ALA A 364 6.96 -20.66 -13.88
CA ALA A 364 8.27 -20.82 -13.26
C ALA A 364 8.67 -22.30 -13.10
N ILE A 365 7.73 -23.17 -12.72
CA ILE A 365 7.99 -24.62 -12.65
C ILE A 365 8.37 -25.17 -14.03
N GLN A 366 7.67 -24.77 -15.11
CA GLN A 366 7.98 -25.24 -16.46
C GLN A 366 9.39 -24.86 -16.91
N SER A 367 9.88 -23.66 -16.55
CA SER A 367 11.26 -23.23 -16.80
C SER A 367 12.31 -24.11 -16.12
N THR A 368 11.97 -24.72 -14.99
CA THR A 368 12.89 -25.58 -14.23
C THR A 368 12.88 -27.05 -14.65
N VAL A 369 11.80 -27.50 -15.31
CA VAL A 369 11.56 -28.93 -15.63
C VAL A 369 11.93 -29.28 -17.07
N ARG A 370 12.13 -28.29 -17.97
CA ARG A 370 12.67 -28.52 -19.32
C ARG A 370 14.15 -28.91 -19.23
N ARG A 371 14.41 -30.18 -18.93
CA ARG A 371 15.69 -30.86 -19.11
C ARG A 371 15.52 -32.03 -20.06
#